data_AF-A0A7H8JS76-F1
#
_entry.id   AF-A0A7H8JS76-F1
#
_cell.length_a   1.000
_cell.length_b   1.000
_cell.length_c   1.000
_cell.angle_alpha   90.00
_cell.angle_beta   90.00
_cell.angle_gamma   90.00
#
_symmetry.space_group_name_H-M   'P 1'
#
loop_
_entity.id
_entity.type
_entity.pdbx_description
1 polymer ?
#
loop_
_entity_poly.entity_id
_entity_poly.type
_entity_poly.pdbx_seq_one_letter_code
_entity_poly.pdbx_strand_id
1 'polypeptide(L)'
;MTFDELVKVGRDTPAYHEDDDCLDCGAETGEPCEVDCEHRGGEAKQAVRLKVAGLTAVEFEELLRVAQKRAAEGDSTPGFSWAWSAVGDEAAARGVPLVL
;
A
#
# COMPACT_ATOMS: atom_id res chain seq x y z
N MET A 1 -13.72 6.83 -2.07
CA MET A 1 -12.36 6.50 -1.61
C MET A 1 -11.41 6.88 -2.74
N THR A 2 -10.41 7.72 -2.49
CA THR A 2 -9.37 8.07 -3.47
C THR A 2 -8.12 7.23 -3.27
N PHE A 3 -7.25 7.20 -4.28
CA PHE A 3 -5.97 6.52 -4.14
C PHE A 3 -5.05 7.21 -3.10
N ASP A 4 -5.11 8.54 -2.99
CA ASP A 4 -4.37 9.30 -1.96
C ASP A 4 -4.81 8.92 -0.54
N GLU A 5 -6.10 8.64 -0.33
CA GLU A 5 -6.60 8.13 0.94
C GLU A 5 -6.01 6.74 1.26
N LEU A 6 -5.81 5.87 0.26
CA LEU A 6 -5.16 4.58 0.46
C LEU A 6 -3.67 4.72 0.76
N VAL A 7 -2.95 5.60 0.05
CA VAL A 7 -1.55 5.93 0.34
C VAL A 7 -1.41 6.43 1.78
N LYS A 8 -2.32 7.30 2.21
CA LYS A 8 -2.38 7.78 3.59
C LYS A 8 -2.64 6.65 4.59
N VAL A 9 -3.53 5.72 4.29
CA VAL A 9 -3.77 4.53 5.15
C VAL A 9 -2.50 3.70 5.28
N GLY A 10 -1.81 3.40 4.18
CA GLY A 10 -0.54 2.67 4.23
C GLY A 10 0.52 3.40 5.05
N ARG A 11 0.66 4.70 4.85
CA ARG A 11 1.61 5.56 5.58
C ARG A 11 1.31 5.68 7.08
N ASP A 12 0.04 5.82 7.44
CA ASP A 12 -0.38 6.08 8.82
C ASP A 12 -0.61 4.78 9.61
N THR A 13 -0.57 3.61 8.97
CA THR A 13 -0.66 2.32 9.66
C THR A 13 0.54 2.18 10.61
N PRO A 14 0.33 2.06 11.93
CA PRO A 14 1.43 1.96 12.88
C PRO A 14 2.32 0.76 12.59
N ALA A 15 3.63 0.90 12.80
CA ALA A 15 4.52 -0.26 12.91
C ALA A 15 4.33 -0.80 14.32
N TYR A 16 3.56 -1.87 14.47
CA TYR A 16 3.29 -2.46 15.80
C TYR A 16 4.45 -3.33 16.30
N HIS A 17 5.45 -3.56 15.46
CA HIS A 17 6.61 -4.38 15.72
C HIS A 17 7.88 -3.51 15.80
N GLU A 18 8.51 -3.51 16.97
CA GLU A 18 9.89 -3.05 17.21
C GLU A 18 10.79 -4.29 17.12
N ASP A 19 10.94 -4.85 15.91
CA ASP A 19 11.74 -6.05 15.70
C ASP A 19 13.17 -5.68 15.29
N ASP A 20 14.16 -6.50 15.65
CA ASP A 20 15.55 -6.37 15.19
C ASP A 20 15.63 -6.32 13.65
N ASP A 21 14.65 -6.92 12.96
CA ASP A 21 14.47 -6.89 11.51
C ASP A 21 14.26 -5.46 10.96
N CYS A 22 13.81 -4.51 11.77
CA CYS A 22 13.68 -3.10 11.37
C CYS A 22 15.05 -2.42 11.18
N LEU A 23 16.12 -2.94 11.79
CA LEU A 23 17.49 -2.45 11.57
C LEU A 23 17.92 -2.62 10.11
N ASP A 24 17.49 -3.72 9.47
CA ASP A 24 17.76 -4.00 8.06
C ASP A 24 17.01 -3.04 7.12
N CYS A 25 15.99 -2.36 7.63
CA CYS A 25 15.25 -1.31 6.96
C CYS A 25 15.69 0.12 7.33
N GLY A 26 16.84 0.26 8.00
CA GLY A 26 17.41 1.58 8.34
C GLY A 26 16.85 2.24 9.59
N ALA A 27 16.02 1.53 10.37
CA ALA A 27 15.63 1.99 11.70
C ALA A 27 16.82 1.92 12.68
N GLU A 28 16.84 2.80 13.69
CA GLU A 28 17.77 2.67 14.81
C GLU A 28 17.27 1.61 15.80
N THR A 29 18.15 1.10 16.68
CA THR A 29 17.77 0.13 17.70
C THR A 29 16.68 0.69 18.62
N GLY A 30 15.52 0.03 18.64
CA GLY A 30 14.36 0.43 19.43
C GLY A 30 13.45 1.46 18.74
N GLU A 31 13.74 1.85 17.50
CA GLU A 31 12.84 2.66 16.67
C GLU A 31 11.96 1.76 15.78
N PRO A 32 10.74 2.20 15.44
CA PRO A 32 9.86 1.46 14.53
C PRO A 32 10.42 1.42 13.11
N CYS A 33 10.07 0.35 12.38
CA CYS A 33 10.34 0.21 10.95
C CYS A 33 9.89 1.45 10.13
N GLU A 34 10.73 1.85 9.16
CA GLU A 34 10.37 2.87 8.17
C GLU A 34 9.07 2.51 7.42
N VAL A 35 8.40 3.54 6.88
CA VAL A 35 7.08 3.40 6.22
C VAL A 35 7.09 2.39 5.08
N ASP A 36 8.17 2.30 4.31
CA ASP A 36 8.28 1.42 3.16
C ASP A 36 9.10 0.14 3.44
N CYS A 37 9.37 -0.16 4.73
CA CYS A 37 10.00 -1.41 5.13
C CYS A 37 9.09 -2.62 4.90
N GLU A 38 9.59 -3.70 4.30
CA GLU A 38 8.82 -4.92 4.04
C GLU A 38 8.25 -5.56 5.33
N HIS A 39 8.98 -5.47 6.44
CA HIS A 39 8.57 -6.00 7.75
C HIS A 39 7.35 -5.26 8.34
N ARG A 40 7.19 -3.97 8.03
CA ARG A 40 5.97 -3.18 8.30
C ARG A 40 4.90 -3.37 7.21
N GLY A 41 5.35 -3.66 5.99
CA GLY A 41 4.55 -3.67 4.78
C GLY A 41 3.36 -4.61 4.80
N GLY A 42 3.44 -5.72 5.53
CA GLY A 42 2.32 -6.65 5.69
C GLY A 42 1.08 -6.00 6.31
N GLU A 43 1.26 -5.23 7.39
CA GLU A 43 0.16 -4.59 8.13
C GLU A 43 -0.41 -3.40 7.34
N ALA A 44 0.47 -2.56 6.78
CA ALA A 44 0.10 -1.44 5.93
C ALA A 44 -0.68 -1.91 4.69
N LYS A 45 -0.19 -2.95 4.01
CA LYS A 45 -0.89 -3.57 2.88
C LYS A 45 -2.24 -4.14 3.32
N GLN A 46 -2.32 -4.85 4.43
CA GLN A 46 -3.57 -5.42 4.92
C GLN A 46 -4.61 -4.34 5.27
N ALA A 47 -4.20 -3.24 5.91
CA ALA A 47 -5.07 -2.11 6.21
C ALA A 47 -5.64 -1.47 4.94
N VAL A 48 -4.82 -1.32 3.88
CA VAL A 48 -5.30 -0.85 2.58
C VAL A 48 -6.25 -1.86 1.94
N ARG A 49 -5.89 -3.16 1.92
CA ARG A 49 -6.73 -4.22 1.32
C ARG A 49 -8.14 -4.22 1.87
N LEU A 50 -8.31 -4.05 3.18
CA LEU A 50 -9.64 -3.99 3.80
C LEU A 50 -10.50 -2.82 3.29
N LYS A 51 -9.87 -1.70 2.92
CA LYS A 51 -10.59 -0.56 2.30
C LYS A 51 -10.94 -0.84 0.85
N VAL A 52 -10.01 -1.41 0.10
CA VAL A 52 -10.15 -1.71 -1.33
C VAL A 52 -11.21 -2.79 -1.59
N ALA A 53 -11.24 -3.85 -0.78
CA ALA A 53 -12.20 -4.94 -0.91
C ALA A 53 -13.67 -4.49 -0.74
N GLY A 54 -13.90 -3.39 -0.01
CA GLY A 54 -15.23 -2.81 0.19
C GLY A 54 -15.76 -1.99 -0.98
N LEU A 55 -14.96 -1.73 -2.02
CA LEU A 55 -15.33 -0.90 -3.16
C LEU A 55 -16.21 -1.66 -4.15
N THR A 56 -17.20 -0.98 -4.71
CA THR A 56 -17.95 -1.48 -5.87
C THR A 56 -17.03 -1.65 -7.09
N ALA A 57 -17.50 -2.34 -8.13
CA ALA A 57 -16.72 -2.52 -9.36
C ALA A 57 -16.33 -1.17 -10.01
N VAL A 58 -17.28 -0.25 -10.10
CA VAL A 58 -17.06 1.08 -10.71
C VAL A 58 -16.05 1.89 -9.92
N GLU A 59 -16.20 1.96 -8.60
CA GLU A 59 -15.24 2.67 -7.74
C GLU A 59 -13.83 2.07 -7.81
N PHE A 60 -13.74 0.73 -7.90
CA PHE A 60 -12.47 0.05 -8.02
C PHE A 60 -11.79 0.32 -9.37
N GLU A 61 -12.52 0.33 -10.48
CA GLU A 61 -11.97 0.64 -11.81
C GLU A 61 -11.43 2.07 -11.89
N GLU A 62 -12.16 3.05 -11.33
CA GLU A 62 -11.68 4.42 -11.23
C GLU A 62 -10.41 4.53 -10.39
N LEU A 63 -10.38 3.84 -9.25
CA LEU A 63 -9.23 3.81 -8.36
C LEU A 63 -8.01 3.14 -9.01
N LEU A 64 -8.22 2.04 -9.73
CA LEU A 64 -7.18 1.31 -10.46
C LEU A 64 -6.54 2.18 -11.54
N ARG A 65 -7.35 2.96 -12.29
CA ARG A 65 -6.83 3.88 -13.32
C ARG A 65 -5.89 4.93 -12.71
N VAL A 66 -6.25 5.49 -11.55
CA VAL A 66 -5.40 6.46 -10.84
C VAL A 66 -4.11 5.80 -10.35
N ALA A 67 -4.22 4.60 -9.76
CA ALA A 67 -3.08 3.84 -9.27
C ALA A 67 -2.06 3.54 -10.38
N GLN A 68 -2.53 3.08 -11.53
CA GLN A 68 -1.68 2.79 -12.72
C GLN A 68 -0.98 4.03 -13.23
N LYS A 69 -1.69 5.16 -13.32
CA LYS A 69 -1.09 6.43 -13.76
C LYS A 69 0.06 6.84 -12.83
N ARG A 70 -0.14 6.80 -11.51
CA ARG A 70 0.90 7.16 -10.54
C ARG A 70 2.08 6.19 -10.59
N ALA A 71 1.83 4.89 -10.77
CA ALA A 71 2.89 3.90 -10.95
C ALA A 71 3.75 4.19 -12.19
N ALA A 72 3.13 4.52 -13.32
CA ALA A 72 3.83 4.89 -14.55
C ALA A 72 4.63 6.20 -14.41
N GLU A 73 4.20 7.11 -13.53
CA GLU A 73 4.90 8.35 -13.18
C GLU A 73 6.03 8.14 -12.16
N GLY A 74 6.21 6.92 -11.63
CA GLY A 74 7.28 6.58 -10.70
C GLY A 74 7.05 7.13 -9.29
N ASP A 75 5.81 7.14 -8.82
CA ASP A 75 5.45 7.71 -7.53
C ASP A 75 6.18 7.05 -6.35
N SER A 76 6.85 7.88 -5.56
CA SER A 76 7.63 7.48 -4.39
C SER A 76 7.06 8.03 -3.07
N THR A 77 5.80 8.46 -3.06
CA THR A 77 5.13 8.93 -1.84
C THR A 77 5.14 7.81 -0.79
N PRO A 78 5.55 8.06 0.47
CA PRO A 78 5.54 7.04 1.51
C PRO A 78 4.16 6.38 1.66
N GLY A 79 4.13 5.04 1.64
CA GLY A 79 2.88 4.25 1.66
C GLY A 79 2.28 3.97 0.27
N PHE A 80 2.86 4.52 -0.80
CA PHE A 80 2.46 4.21 -2.18
C PHE A 80 2.65 2.73 -2.50
N SER A 81 3.80 2.17 -2.15
CA SER A 81 4.16 0.76 -2.39
C SER A 81 3.07 -0.20 -1.87
N TRP A 82 2.59 0.03 -0.65
CA TRP A 82 1.52 -0.76 -0.03
C TRP A 82 0.17 -0.53 -0.67
N ALA A 83 -0.15 0.73 -1.01
CA ALA A 83 -1.40 1.05 -1.70
C ALA A 83 -1.47 0.40 -3.08
N TRP A 84 -0.39 0.51 -3.86
CA TRP A 84 -0.24 -0.13 -5.16
C TRP A 84 -0.33 -1.65 -5.06
N SER A 85 0.41 -2.26 -4.13
CA SER A 85 0.39 -3.72 -3.93
C SER A 85 -0.99 -4.24 -3.55
N ALA A 86 -1.72 -3.54 -2.66
CA ALA A 86 -3.07 -3.91 -2.26
C ALA A 86 -4.10 -3.80 -3.41
N VAL A 87 -3.99 -2.75 -4.24
CA VAL A 87 -4.83 -2.60 -5.43
C VAL A 87 -4.52 -3.67 -6.47
N GLY A 88 -3.25 -4.05 -6.63
CA GLY A 88 -2.82 -5.14 -7.50
C GLY A 88 -3.40 -6.50 -7.08
N ASP A 89 -3.35 -6.81 -5.78
CA ASP A 89 -3.96 -8.03 -5.23
C ASP A 89 -5.47 -8.08 -5.52
N GLU A 90 -6.18 -6.96 -5.33
CA GLU A 90 -7.62 -6.90 -5.59
C GLU A 90 -7.92 -7.01 -7.10
N ALA A 91 -7.13 -6.38 -7.96
CA ALA A 91 -7.29 -6.46 -9.41
C ALA A 91 -7.18 -7.92 -9.87
N ALA A 92 -6.17 -8.65 -9.37
CA ALA A 92 -6.02 -10.08 -9.62
C ALA A 92 -7.20 -10.89 -9.10
N ALA A 93 -7.70 -10.62 -7.89
CA ALA A 93 -8.85 -11.30 -7.31
C ALA A 93 -10.16 -11.06 -8.10
N ARG A 94 -10.31 -9.87 -8.69
CA ARG A 94 -11.45 -9.50 -9.54
C ARG A 94 -11.29 -9.90 -11.01
N GLY A 95 -10.13 -10.45 -11.41
CA GLY A 95 -9.83 -10.78 -12.80
C GLY A 95 -9.65 -9.56 -13.71
N VAL A 96 -9.28 -8.40 -13.14
CA VAL A 96 -9.03 -7.15 -13.86
C VAL A 96 -7.53 -7.05 -14.16
N PRO A 97 -7.12 -6.89 -15.43
CA PRO A 97 -5.70 -6.81 -15.78
C PRO A 97 -5.06 -5.51 -15.31
N LEU A 98 -3.84 -5.61 -14.79
CA LEU A 98 -2.96 -4.45 -14.60
C LEU A 98 -2.34 -4.07 -15.95
N VAL A 99 -2.50 -2.83 -16.36
CA VAL A 99 -1.82 -2.23 -17.51
C VAL A 99 -0.65 -1.44 -16.94
N LEU A 100 0.57 -1.87 -17.26
CA LEU A 100 1.83 -1.24 -16.89
C LEU A 100 2.39 -0.44 -18.07
#